data_AF-A0A965C4L0-F1
#
_entry.id   AF-A0A965C4L0-F1
#
_cell.length_a   1.000
_cell.length_b   1.000
_cell.length_c   1.000
_cell.angle_alpha   90.00
_cell.angle_beta   90.00
_cell.angle_gamma   90.00
#
_symmetry.space_group_name_H-M   'P 1'
#
loop_
_entity.id
_entity.type
_entity.pdbx_description
1 polymer ?
#
loop_
_entity_poly.entity_id
_entity_poly.type
_entity_poly.pdbx_seq_one_letter_code
_entity_poly.pdbx_strand_id
1 'polypeptide(L)'
;MTKKVFALDTKPGIQRDGTIFDKEYYTDGRWVRFQKFGGEFARPRKMGGYREIVDGLAGPSRGVFVVVRNLYNNIYSGYNDGLQVIPVNNNGVGGGIQDYSFGGPILTTTLISGG
;
A
#
# COMPACT_ATOMS: atom_id res chain seq x y z
N MET A 1 1.22 -23.35 44.18
CA MET A 1 0.20 -23.35 43.11
C MET A 1 0.71 -22.49 41.97
N THR A 2 0.98 -23.08 40.81
CA THR A 2 1.38 -22.33 39.62
C THR A 2 0.17 -21.55 39.11
N LYS A 3 0.30 -20.23 38.99
CA LYS A 3 -0.77 -19.33 38.55
C LYS A 3 -1.26 -19.78 37.17
N LYS A 4 -2.56 -20.05 37.02
CA LYS A 4 -3.16 -20.33 35.71
C LYS A 4 -2.89 -19.13 34.79
N VAL A 5 -2.13 -19.37 33.73
CA VAL A 5 -1.88 -18.39 32.67
C VAL A 5 -2.99 -18.56 31.64
N PHE A 6 -3.79 -17.50 31.46
CA PHE A 6 -4.79 -17.46 30.39
C PHE A 6 -4.15 -16.81 29.18
N ALA A 7 -4.09 -17.54 28.07
CA ALA A 7 -3.74 -16.95 26.79
C ALA A 7 -4.96 -16.21 26.24
N LEU A 8 -4.89 -14.89 26.12
CA LEU A 8 -5.87 -14.14 25.35
C LEU A 8 -5.68 -14.53 23.90
N ASP A 9 -6.64 -15.19 23.24
CA ASP A 9 -6.64 -15.37 21.78
C ASP A 9 -7.36 -14.18 21.13
N THR A 10 -6.87 -13.70 19.98
CA THR A 10 -7.44 -12.52 19.31
C THR A 10 -7.78 -12.86 17.87
N LYS A 11 -9.05 -12.71 17.51
CA LYS A 11 -9.61 -12.99 16.19
C LYS A 11 -9.76 -11.71 15.37
N PRO A 12 -9.69 -11.80 14.03
CA PRO A 12 -9.92 -10.64 13.17
C PRO A 12 -11.40 -10.26 13.22
N GLY A 13 -11.71 -8.97 13.27
CA GLY A 13 -13.09 -8.46 13.27
C GLY A 13 -13.36 -7.43 14.37
N ILE A 14 -14.54 -6.81 14.28
CA ILE A 14 -14.99 -5.74 15.18
C ILE A 14 -16.27 -6.18 15.87
N GLN A 15 -16.25 -6.15 17.19
CA GLN A 15 -17.39 -6.44 18.04
C GLN A 15 -18.43 -5.32 17.96
N ARG A 16 -19.72 -5.69 17.86
CA ARG A 16 -20.85 -4.76 17.67
C ARG A 16 -21.88 -4.80 18.79
N ASP A 17 -21.65 -5.63 19.82
CA ASP A 17 -22.58 -5.85 20.94
C ASP A 17 -22.29 -4.94 22.15
N GLY A 18 -21.31 -4.03 22.06
CA GLY A 18 -21.06 -2.97 23.04
C GLY A 18 -20.29 -3.40 24.29
N THR A 19 -19.97 -4.69 24.44
CA THR A 19 -19.17 -5.19 25.56
C THR A 19 -17.67 -5.14 25.23
N ILE A 20 -16.83 -4.76 26.20
CA ILE A 20 -15.40 -4.47 25.97
C ILE A 20 -14.51 -5.71 26.14
N PHE A 21 -14.89 -6.63 27.04
CA PHE A 21 -14.03 -7.75 27.47
C PHE A 21 -14.63 -9.14 27.24
N ASP A 22 -15.83 -9.22 26.64
CA ASP A 22 -16.60 -10.47 26.56
C ASP A 22 -16.23 -11.34 25.35
N LYS A 23 -15.31 -10.88 24.50
CA LYS A 23 -14.98 -11.54 23.24
C LYS A 23 -13.55 -11.33 22.80
N GLU A 24 -13.11 -12.22 21.91
CA GLU A 24 -11.76 -12.26 21.32
C GLU A 24 -11.58 -11.28 20.14
N TYR A 25 -12.49 -10.32 19.95
CA TYR A 25 -12.47 -9.38 18.81
C TYR A 25 -12.08 -7.97 19.23
N TYR A 26 -11.82 -7.11 18.26
CA TYR A 26 -11.49 -5.71 18.54
C TYR A 26 -12.76 -4.87 18.78
N THR A 27 -12.66 -3.87 19.65
CA THR A 27 -13.78 -3.01 20.05
C THR A 27 -14.08 -1.85 19.09
N ASP A 28 -13.04 -1.26 18.50
CA ASP A 28 -13.14 -0.14 17.55
C ASP A 28 -12.92 -0.62 16.11
N GLY A 29 -13.44 0.13 15.13
CA GLY A 29 -12.88 0.08 13.78
C GLY A 29 -13.27 1.27 12.94
N ARG A 30 -12.32 2.19 12.71
CA ARG A 30 -12.40 3.16 11.62
C ARG A 30 -11.38 2.82 10.54
N TRP A 31 -11.87 2.39 9.37
CA TRP A 31 -11.08 2.13 8.16
C TRP A 31 -10.01 1.02 8.26
N VAL A 32 -10.07 0.13 9.25
CA VAL A 32 -9.03 -0.87 9.49
C VAL A 32 -9.20 -2.14 8.65
N ARG A 33 -8.08 -2.73 8.20
CA ARG A 33 -8.00 -4.10 7.67
C ARG A 33 -7.31 -4.98 8.69
N PHE A 34 -7.71 -6.24 8.84
CA PHE A 34 -6.99 -7.20 9.68
C PHE A 34 -6.02 -8.03 8.83
N GLN A 35 -4.74 -8.07 9.23
CA GLN A 35 -3.75 -8.88 8.55
C GLN A 35 -2.91 -9.67 9.56
N LYS A 36 -2.48 -10.86 9.13
CA LYS A 36 -1.61 -11.76 9.88
C LYS A 36 -0.16 -11.47 9.47
N PHE A 37 0.56 -10.70 10.29
CA PHE A 37 1.94 -10.30 10.01
C PHE A 37 2.93 -11.19 10.78
N GLY A 38 3.72 -12.01 10.09
CA GLY A 38 4.75 -12.86 10.72
C GLY A 38 4.52 -14.38 10.69
N GLY A 39 3.87 -14.93 9.66
CA GLY A 39 3.75 -16.38 9.45
C GLY A 39 2.59 -17.06 10.18
N GLU A 40 2.58 -18.39 10.23
CA GLU A 40 1.44 -19.21 10.69
C GLU A 40 1.00 -18.99 12.13
N PHE A 41 1.85 -18.41 12.99
CA PHE A 41 1.53 -18.12 14.39
C PHE A 41 1.21 -16.65 14.67
N ALA A 42 1.22 -15.79 13.65
CA ALA A 42 0.92 -14.39 13.83
C ALA A 42 -0.56 -14.16 14.18
N ARG A 43 -0.81 -13.26 15.13
CA ARG A 43 -2.16 -12.85 15.48
C ARG A 43 -2.64 -11.77 14.51
N PRO A 44 -3.91 -11.79 14.09
CA PRO A 44 -4.48 -10.73 13.28
C PRO A 44 -4.31 -9.40 14.01
N ARG A 45 -3.58 -8.46 13.40
CA ARG A 45 -3.43 -7.10 13.90
C ARG A 45 -4.23 -6.16 13.02
N LYS A 46 -4.78 -5.11 13.64
CA LYS A 46 -5.32 -3.97 12.90
C LYS A 46 -4.19 -3.34 12.10
N MET A 47 -4.31 -3.36 10.78
CA MET A 47 -3.61 -2.41 9.94
C MET A 47 -4.37 -1.09 10.06
N GLY A 48 -3.62 0.00 10.25
CA GLY A 48 -4.21 1.34 10.34
C GLY A 48 -5.12 1.65 9.15
N GLY A 49 -5.96 2.67 9.32
CA GLY A 49 -6.82 3.13 8.25
C GLY A 49 -6.04 3.46 6.98
N TYR A 50 -6.61 3.18 5.81
CA TYR A 50 -6.11 3.70 4.55
C TYR A 50 -6.91 4.94 4.17
N ARG A 51 -6.21 5.94 3.64
CA ARG A 51 -6.83 7.10 2.99
C ARG A 51 -6.44 7.06 1.53
N GLU A 52 -7.44 7.08 0.66
CA GLU A 52 -7.21 7.25 -0.76
C GLU A 52 -6.59 8.62 -1.03
N ILE A 53 -5.50 8.65 -1.79
CA ILE A 53 -4.81 9.88 -2.19
C ILE A 53 -5.24 10.26 -3.61
N VAL A 54 -5.38 9.27 -4.49
CA VAL A 54 -5.76 9.41 -5.90
C VAL A 54 -6.54 8.17 -6.32
N ASP A 55 -7.65 8.36 -7.03
CA ASP A 55 -8.54 7.31 -7.57
C ASP A 55 -8.42 7.13 -9.10
N GLY A 56 -7.83 8.11 -9.80
CA GLY A 56 -7.77 8.19 -11.26
C GLY A 56 -6.60 7.46 -11.95
N LEU A 57 -5.96 6.47 -11.33
CA LEU A 57 -4.88 5.72 -11.99
C LEU A 57 -5.43 4.89 -13.18
N ALA A 58 -4.65 4.80 -14.27
CA ALA A 58 -5.04 4.16 -15.53
C ALA A 58 -5.21 2.63 -15.47
N GLY A 59 -5.10 2.02 -14.29
CA GLY A 59 -5.37 0.61 -14.08
C GLY A 59 -4.75 0.06 -12.79
N PRO A 60 -4.86 -1.26 -12.55
CA PRO A 60 -4.25 -1.90 -11.40
C PRO A 60 -2.72 -1.74 -11.42
N SER A 61 -2.15 -1.22 -10.34
CA SER A 61 -0.70 -1.14 -10.16
C SER A 61 -0.09 -2.55 -10.11
N ARG A 62 0.76 -2.87 -11.08
CA ARG A 62 1.51 -4.14 -11.19
C ARG A 62 2.95 -4.04 -10.66
N GLY A 63 3.39 -2.82 -10.37
CA GLY A 63 4.66 -2.54 -9.72
C GLY A 63 4.60 -1.14 -9.15
N VAL A 64 5.08 -0.96 -7.92
CA VAL A 64 5.16 0.34 -7.27
C VAL A 64 6.58 0.59 -6.84
N PHE A 65 7.12 1.74 -7.22
CA PHE A 65 8.44 2.20 -6.79
C PHE A 65 8.33 3.63 -6.29
N VAL A 66 9.02 3.95 -5.20
CA VAL A 66 8.91 5.28 -4.59
C VAL A 66 10.28 5.93 -4.58
N VAL A 67 10.36 7.12 -5.14
CA VAL A 67 11.56 7.95 -5.08
C VAL A 67 11.22 9.24 -4.36
N VAL A 68 11.96 9.53 -3.30
CA VAL A 68 11.86 10.81 -2.62
C VAL A 68 12.71 11.82 -3.36
N ARG A 69 12.10 12.91 -3.82
CA ARG A 69 12.83 14.03 -4.44
C ARG A 69 12.27 15.35 -3.91
N ASN A 70 13.12 16.12 -3.26
CA ASN A 70 12.75 17.34 -2.54
C ASN A 70 11.66 17.06 -1.47
N LEU A 71 10.58 17.84 -1.43
CA LEU A 71 9.47 17.70 -0.47
C LEU A 71 8.37 16.70 -0.91
N TYR A 72 8.61 15.95 -1.99
CA TYR A 72 7.64 15.02 -2.56
C TYR A 72 8.15 13.59 -2.60
N ASN A 73 7.25 12.67 -2.26
CA ASN A 73 7.37 11.24 -2.49
C ASN A 73 6.76 10.94 -3.86
N ASN A 74 7.59 10.74 -4.88
CA ASN A 74 7.13 10.40 -6.21
C ASN A 74 6.86 8.90 -6.28
N ILE A 75 5.59 8.54 -6.36
CA ILE A 75 5.11 7.16 -6.43
C ILE A 75 4.96 6.79 -7.90
N TYR A 76 5.84 5.92 -8.38
CA TYR A 76 5.79 5.32 -9.71
C TYR A 76 4.89 4.08 -9.64
N SER A 77 3.83 4.06 -10.44
CA SER A 77 2.86 2.97 -10.55
C SER A 77 2.86 2.45 -11.98
N GLY A 78 3.42 1.27 -12.19
CA GLY A 78 3.37 0.57 -13.47
C GLY A 78 2.02 -0.11 -13.66
N TYR A 79 1.39 0.06 -14.82
CA TYR A 79 0.18 -0.63 -15.24
C TYR A 79 0.44 -1.39 -16.54
N ASN A 80 -0.56 -2.06 -17.13
CA ASN A 80 -0.36 -2.94 -18.28
C ASN A 80 0.31 -2.24 -19.48
N ASP A 81 -0.03 -0.98 -19.71
CA ASP A 81 0.33 -0.26 -20.95
C ASP A 81 1.29 0.92 -20.70
N GLY A 82 1.78 1.12 -19.48
CA GLY A 82 2.66 2.25 -19.19
C GLY A 82 3.04 2.43 -17.72
N LEU A 83 3.58 3.61 -17.43
CA LEU A 83 4.02 4.01 -16.09
C LEU A 83 3.41 5.36 -15.75
N GLN A 84 2.74 5.46 -14.61
CA GLN A 84 2.23 6.73 -14.10
C GLN A 84 2.98 7.13 -12.83
N VAL A 85 3.12 8.44 -12.61
CA VAL A 85 3.77 9.00 -11.43
C VAL A 85 2.82 9.93 -10.71
N ILE A 86 2.75 9.76 -9.39
CA ILE A 86 2.00 10.64 -8.51
C ILE A 86 2.96 11.25 -7.49
N PRO A 87 3.20 12.56 -7.52
CA PRO A 87 3.92 13.24 -6.45
C PRO A 87 2.99 13.38 -5.24
N VAL A 88 3.42 12.90 -4.07
CA VAL A 88 2.66 13.00 -2.82
C VAL A 88 3.50 13.73 -1.77
N ASN A 89 2.95 14.78 -1.14
CA ASN A 89 3.66 15.48 -0.08
C ASN A 89 3.65 14.69 1.25
N ASN A 90 4.41 15.14 2.25
CA ASN A 90 4.49 14.47 3.54
C ASN A 90 3.16 14.46 4.34
N ASN A 91 2.18 15.29 3.95
CA ASN A 91 0.84 15.31 4.55
C ASN A 91 -0.15 14.37 3.81
N GLY A 92 0.34 13.61 2.82
CA GLY A 92 -0.43 12.67 2.03
C GLY A 92 -1.42 13.34 1.09
N VAL A 93 -1.13 14.56 0.63
CA VAL A 93 -1.87 15.24 -0.44
C VAL A 93 -1.18 14.91 -1.77
N GLY A 94 -1.94 14.31 -2.69
CA GLY A 94 -1.46 13.97 -4.03
C GLY A 94 -1.49 15.17 -4.97
N GLY A 95 -0.52 15.23 -5.87
CA GLY A 95 -0.55 16.10 -7.05
C GLY A 95 -1.21 15.40 -8.24
N GLY A 96 -1.17 16.07 -9.39
CA GLY A 96 -1.69 15.50 -10.64
C GLY A 96 -0.90 14.27 -11.11
N ILE A 97 -1.61 13.35 -11.75
CA ILE A 97 -1.03 12.14 -12.35
C ILE A 97 -0.22 12.53 -13.58
N GLN A 98 1.00 12.01 -13.68
CA GLN A 98 1.88 12.22 -14.83
C GLN A 98 2.13 10.90 -15.55
N ASP A 99 1.87 10.87 -16.85
CA ASP A 99 2.14 9.70 -17.69
C ASP A 99 3.58 9.69 -18.18
N TYR A 100 4.23 8.54 -18.07
CA TYR A 100 5.52 8.27 -18.68
C TYR A 100 5.33 7.27 -19.82
N SER A 101 5.64 7.71 -21.04
CA SER A 101 5.84 6.82 -22.17
C SER A 101 7.28 6.30 -22.12
N PHE A 102 7.45 4.98 -22.22
CA PHE A 102 8.75 4.43 -22.55
C PHE A 102 9.10 4.85 -23.99
N GLY A 103 10.31 5.37 -24.20
CA GLY A 103 10.82 5.55 -25.55
C GLY A 103 10.83 4.19 -26.21
N GLY A 104 10.02 4.02 -27.26
CA GLY A 104 9.82 2.75 -27.93
C GLY A 104 11.11 2.14 -28.50
N PRO A 105 11.02 1.07 -29.31
CA PRO A 105 12.20 0.49 -29.94
C PRO A 105 13.00 1.56 -30.69
N ILE A 106 14.33 1.50 -30.60
CA ILE A 106 15.23 2.37 -31.37
C ILE A 106 14.85 2.24 -32.84
N LEU A 107 14.32 3.32 -33.41
CA LEU A 107 13.83 3.33 -34.79
C LEU A 107 14.98 3.18 -35.79
N THR A 108 16.20 3.62 -35.46
CA THR A 108 17.39 3.47 -36.30
C THR A 108 18.67 3.58 -35.49
N THR A 109 19.61 2.65 -35.69
CA THR A 109 21.01 2.78 -35.24
C THR A 109 21.86 3.02 -36.49
N THR A 110 22.18 4.27 -36.81
CA THR A 110 23.03 4.57 -37.96
C THR A 110 24.50 4.43 -37.56
N LEU A 111 25.18 3.41 -38.06
CA LEU A 111 26.65 3.34 -38.00
C LEU A 111 27.21 4.21 -39.14
N ILE A 112 27.78 5.37 -38.80
CA ILE A 112 28.61 6.10 -39.76
C ILE A 112 29.97 5.38 -39.80
N SER A 113 30.08 4.42 -40.73
CA SER A 113 31.38 3.88 -41.13
C SER A 113 32.07 4.92 -41.99
N GLY A 114 32.91 5.76 -41.38
CA GLY A 114 33.89 6.54 -42.13
C GLY A 114 34.88 5.57 -42.76
N GLY A 115 34.89 5.52 -44.09
CA GLY A 115 35.91 4.79 -44.87
C GLY A 115 37.30 5.38 -44.70
#